data_AF-A0A067CSY2-F1
#
_entry.id   AF-A0A067CSY2-F1
#
_cell.length_a   1.000
_cell.length_b   1.000
_cell.length_c   1.000
_cell.angle_alpha   90.00
_cell.angle_beta   90.00
_cell.angle_gamma   90.00
#
_symmetry.space_group_name_H-M   'P 1'
#
loop_
_entity.id
_entity.type
_entity.pdbx_description
1 polymer ?
#
loop_
_entity_poly.entity_id
_entity_poly.type
_entity_poly.pdbx_seq_one_letter_code
_entity_poly.pdbx_strand_id
1 'polypeptide(L)'
;MADLPAFKQKHALKYGLKLVSSTADGDQSVQCVYEGRDKVEITAGSTRKRKERNSAHHFKMPFRSQNYVSLHKQHQASWEVYQSLSMEDKMDYFKGKVSNYVEQLVVSLGRVRAERDDSNKPLEKDAPPVLPGQLVVLPPRIFISDVLDPCREGISRMWSVETIDEVEADHRALNAAYNGGDPSLKELIDKHDATTTFDEA
;
A
#
# COMPACT_ATOMS: atom_id res chain seq x y z
N MET A 1 15.30 -1.00 38.50
CA MET A 1 14.52 -0.45 37.38
C MET A 1 13.27 -1.30 37.25
N ALA A 2 12.08 -0.72 37.34
CA ALA A 2 10.84 -1.49 37.31
C ALA A 2 10.65 -2.09 35.91
N ASP A 3 10.50 -3.40 35.83
CA ASP A 3 10.14 -4.14 34.61
C ASP A 3 8.84 -3.54 34.06
N LEU A 4 8.94 -2.75 32.99
CA LEU A 4 7.77 -2.13 32.37
C LEU A 4 6.99 -3.23 31.64
N PRO A 5 5.70 -3.43 31.92
CA PRO A 5 4.99 -4.60 31.43
C PRO A 5 4.80 -4.55 29.92
N ALA A 6 5.31 -5.59 29.25
CA ALA A 6 5.08 -5.85 27.84
C ALA A 6 3.59 -5.89 27.47
N PHE A 7 3.29 -5.74 26.18
CA PHE A 7 1.93 -5.83 25.68
C PHE A 7 1.30 -7.19 26.03
N LYS A 8 0.13 -7.18 26.65
CA LYS A 8 -0.58 -8.39 27.04
C LYS A 8 -1.46 -8.85 25.90
N GLN A 9 -1.25 -10.05 25.36
CA GLN A 9 -2.03 -10.57 24.22
C GLN A 9 -3.55 -10.58 24.48
N LYS A 10 -3.99 -10.78 25.73
CA LYS A 10 -5.40 -10.67 26.13
C LYS A 10 -6.02 -9.28 25.87
N HIS A 11 -5.20 -8.24 25.71
CA HIS A 11 -5.65 -6.90 25.33
C HIS A 11 -5.96 -6.78 23.84
N ALA A 12 -5.40 -7.65 22.98
CA ALA A 12 -5.60 -7.61 21.54
C ALA A 12 -7.09 -7.73 21.18
N LEU A 13 -7.72 -8.86 21.50
CA LEU A 13 -9.15 -9.04 21.24
C LEU A 13 -10.02 -8.19 22.18
N LYS A 14 -9.62 -8.00 23.45
CA LYS A 14 -10.43 -7.23 24.39
C LYS A 14 -10.61 -5.77 23.98
N TYR A 15 -9.57 -5.16 23.40
CA TYR A 15 -9.56 -3.75 23.01
C TYR A 15 -9.45 -3.53 21.49
N GLY A 16 -9.51 -4.59 20.67
CA GLY A 16 -9.32 -4.50 19.22
C GLY A 16 -7.99 -3.86 18.81
N LEU A 17 -6.90 -4.42 19.32
CA LEU A 17 -5.54 -3.97 19.11
C LEU A 17 -4.73 -5.03 18.38
N LYS A 18 -3.74 -4.60 17.59
CA LYS A 18 -2.77 -5.46 16.90
C LYS A 18 -1.35 -5.03 17.23
N LEU A 19 -0.47 -5.97 17.57
CA LEU A 19 0.97 -5.71 17.69
C LEU A 19 1.55 -5.51 16.27
N VAL A 20 2.21 -4.37 16.03
CA VAL A 20 2.72 -3.96 14.71
C VAL A 20 4.23 -4.14 14.62
N SER A 21 4.94 -3.77 15.67
CA SER A 21 6.39 -3.96 15.74
C SER A 21 6.80 -4.40 17.13
N SER A 22 7.81 -5.27 17.18
CA SER A 22 8.50 -5.69 18.39
C SER A 22 9.98 -5.77 18.05
N THR A 23 10.77 -4.90 18.66
CA THR A 23 12.23 -4.82 18.46
C THR A 23 12.95 -5.68 19.49
N ALA A 24 14.18 -6.12 19.20
CA ALA A 24 14.98 -6.93 20.12
C ALA A 24 15.23 -6.22 21.48
N ASP A 25 15.26 -4.88 21.47
CA ASP A 25 15.40 -4.02 22.65
C ASP A 25 14.12 -3.92 23.51
N GLY A 26 13.05 -4.63 23.14
CA GLY A 26 11.78 -4.61 23.85
C GLY A 26 10.86 -3.43 23.51
N ASP A 27 11.22 -2.56 22.56
CA ASP A 27 10.29 -1.53 22.07
C ASP A 27 9.17 -2.22 21.27
N GLN A 28 7.93 -1.96 21.69
CA GLN A 28 6.72 -2.54 21.12
C GLN A 28 5.78 -1.42 20.70
N SER A 29 5.17 -1.59 19.53
CA SER A 29 4.14 -0.68 19.01
C SER A 29 2.87 -1.46 18.72
N VAL A 30 1.76 -0.98 19.27
CA VAL A 30 0.45 -1.61 19.15
C VAL A 30 -0.50 -0.63 18.50
N GLN A 31 -1.26 -1.08 17.50
CA GLN A 31 -2.16 -0.24 16.71
C GLN A 31 -3.61 -0.63 16.97
N CYS A 32 -4.49 0.36 16.97
CA CYS A 32 -5.93 0.15 16.96
C CYS A 32 -6.40 -0.34 15.59
N VAL A 33 -7.22 -1.40 15.56
CA VAL A 33 -7.68 -2.02 14.31
C VAL A 33 -8.91 -1.31 13.72
N TYR A 34 -9.64 -0.49 14.49
CA TYR A 34 -10.89 0.19 14.08
C TYR A 34 -10.75 1.42 13.16
N GLU A 35 -9.53 1.77 12.75
CA GLU A 35 -9.21 2.81 11.74
C GLU A 35 -8.83 4.22 12.27
N GLY A 36 -8.34 5.05 11.33
CA GLY A 36 -8.33 6.51 11.47
C GLY A 36 -9.74 7.05 11.75
N ARG A 37 -9.83 8.35 12.05
CA ARG A 37 -11.05 8.97 12.61
C ARG A 37 -12.31 8.71 11.78
N ASP A 38 -13.45 8.55 12.46
CA ASP A 38 -14.79 8.42 11.88
C ASP A 38 -15.02 9.38 10.70
N LYS A 39 -15.72 8.89 9.67
CA LYS A 39 -16.23 9.72 8.57
C LYS A 39 -17.17 10.77 9.16
N VAL A 40 -16.71 12.01 9.21
CA VAL A 40 -17.57 13.14 9.54
C VAL A 40 -18.22 13.58 8.24
N GLU A 41 -19.54 13.45 8.14
CA GLU A 41 -20.28 14.06 7.04
C GLU A 41 -20.03 15.57 7.05
N ILE A 42 -19.45 16.09 5.97
CA ILE A 42 -19.34 17.53 5.77
C ILE A 42 -20.71 17.99 5.28
N THR A 43 -21.63 18.23 6.20
CA THR A 43 -22.92 18.85 5.88
C THR A 43 -22.66 20.25 5.32
N ALA A 44 -23.39 20.64 4.29
CA ALA A 44 -23.33 22.00 3.72
C ALA A 44 -23.63 23.03 4.81
N GLY A 45 -22.59 23.76 5.27
CA GLY A 45 -22.66 24.67 6.43
C GLY A 45 -21.58 24.40 7.50
N SER A 46 -20.87 23.27 7.43
CA SER A 46 -19.77 22.97 8.35
C SER A 46 -18.54 23.86 8.09
N THR A 47 -18.02 24.49 9.14
CA THR A 47 -16.80 25.33 9.10
C THR A 47 -15.49 24.52 9.00
N ARG A 48 -15.55 23.18 9.02
CA ARG A 48 -14.35 22.33 9.00
C ARG A 48 -13.87 22.06 7.57
N LYS A 49 -12.66 22.54 7.26
CA LYS A 49 -11.97 22.45 5.95
C LYS A 49 -10.99 21.29 5.81
N ARG A 50 -10.91 20.35 6.76
CA ARG A 50 -9.78 19.38 6.81
C ARG A 50 -10.07 18.09 6.06
N LYS A 51 -9.13 17.69 5.21
CA LYS A 51 -9.06 16.41 4.49
C LYS A 51 -9.12 15.21 5.45
N GLU A 52 -9.80 14.15 5.02
CA GLU A 52 -9.84 12.84 5.69
C GLU A 52 -8.43 12.35 6.03
N ARG A 53 -8.26 11.70 7.19
CA ARG A 53 -6.97 11.14 7.61
C ARG A 53 -7.15 9.69 8.04
N ASN A 54 -6.75 8.76 7.16
CA ASN A 54 -6.77 7.31 7.41
C ASN A 54 -5.56 6.83 8.23
N SER A 55 -5.01 7.67 9.11
CA SER A 55 -3.87 7.27 9.96
C SER A 55 -4.38 6.55 11.20
N ALA A 56 -4.01 5.29 11.37
CA ALA A 56 -4.34 4.54 12.58
C ALA A 56 -3.51 4.99 13.78
N HIS A 57 -4.13 4.93 14.97
CA HIS A 57 -3.47 5.30 16.21
C HIS A 57 -2.53 4.19 16.69
N HIS A 58 -1.28 4.56 16.99
CA HIS A 58 -0.27 3.68 17.56
C HIS A 58 -0.04 4.00 19.03
N PHE A 59 0.07 2.98 19.85
CA PHE A 59 0.41 3.05 21.27
C PHE A 59 1.83 2.52 21.45
N LYS A 60 2.63 3.28 22.18
CA LYS A 60 3.90 2.83 22.73
C LYS A 60 3.74 2.55 24.23
N MET A 61 4.75 1.95 24.83
CA MET A 61 4.79 1.79 26.29
C MET A 61 4.59 3.14 27.02
N PRO A 62 3.86 3.17 28.15
CA PRO A 62 3.25 2.04 28.85
C PRO A 62 1.85 1.67 28.32
N PHE A 63 1.61 0.36 28.13
CA PHE A 63 0.39 -0.26 27.59
C PHE A 63 -0.80 -0.28 28.57
N ARG A 64 -1.21 0.89 29.06
CA ARG A 64 -2.31 1.04 30.03
C ARG A 64 -3.68 0.93 29.36
N SER A 65 -4.59 0.17 29.96
CA SER A 65 -5.96 -0.01 29.46
C SER A 65 -6.75 1.30 29.32
N GLN A 66 -6.49 2.27 30.20
CA GLN A 66 -7.11 3.59 30.15
C GLN A 66 -6.84 4.32 28.82
N ASN A 67 -5.67 4.13 28.23
CA ASN A 67 -5.30 4.75 26.96
C ASN A 67 -6.15 4.18 25.80
N TYR A 68 -6.40 2.87 25.81
CA TYR A 68 -7.24 2.22 24.80
C TYR A 68 -8.69 2.70 24.90
N VAL A 69 -9.24 2.73 26.12
CA VAL A 69 -10.61 3.20 26.37
C VAL A 69 -10.80 4.66 25.95
N SER A 70 -9.80 5.51 26.18
CA SER A 70 -9.83 6.91 25.74
C SER A 70 -9.88 7.04 24.21
N LEU A 71 -9.09 6.21 23.50
CA LEU A 71 -9.12 6.19 22.04
C LEU A 71 -10.47 5.75 21.49
N HIS A 72 -11.13 4.77 22.10
CA HIS A 72 -12.39 4.24 21.57
C HIS A 72 -13.52 5.28 21.53
N LYS A 73 -13.42 6.36 22.31
CA LYS A 73 -14.31 7.52 22.21
C LYS A 73 -14.22 8.24 20.85
N GLN A 74 -13.11 8.08 20.12
CA GLN A 74 -12.89 8.69 18.81
C GLN A 74 -13.57 7.91 17.67
N HIS A 75 -14.01 6.68 17.93
CA HIS A 75 -14.72 5.80 17.00
C HIS A 75 -15.75 4.96 17.77
N GLN A 76 -16.62 5.67 18.51
CA GLN A 76 -17.53 5.10 19.50
C GLN A 76 -18.55 4.14 18.86
N ALA A 77 -19.09 4.49 17.69
CA ALA A 77 -20.07 3.67 16.99
C ALA A 77 -19.49 2.30 16.58
N SER A 78 -18.30 2.28 15.96
CA SER A 78 -17.62 1.03 15.60
C SER A 78 -17.21 0.22 16.82
N TRP A 79 -16.85 0.89 17.92
CA TRP A 79 -16.51 0.24 19.17
C TRP A 79 -17.72 -0.45 19.84
N GLU A 80 -18.90 0.18 19.82
CA GLU A 80 -20.13 -0.40 20.36
C GLU A 80 -20.55 -1.65 19.60
N VAL A 81 -20.49 -1.59 18.26
CA VAL A 81 -20.73 -2.76 17.40
C VAL A 81 -19.78 -3.87 17.79
N TYR A 82 -18.47 -3.61 17.82
CA TYR A 82 -17.49 -4.63 18.18
C TYR A 82 -17.71 -5.19 19.59
N GLN A 83 -18.02 -4.36 20.59
CA GLN A 83 -18.24 -4.85 21.95
C GLN A 83 -19.37 -5.87 22.02
N SER A 84 -20.44 -5.65 21.25
CA SER A 84 -21.61 -6.53 21.20
C SER A 84 -21.35 -7.89 20.53
N LEU A 85 -20.25 -8.04 19.78
CA LEU A 85 -19.89 -9.26 19.07
C LEU A 85 -19.39 -10.38 19.99
N SER A 86 -19.63 -11.63 19.58
CA SER A 86 -19.05 -12.81 20.21
C SER A 86 -17.53 -12.85 20.02
N MET A 87 -16.82 -13.72 20.76
CA MET A 87 -15.36 -13.82 20.57
C MET A 87 -14.98 -14.27 19.16
N GLU A 88 -15.79 -15.15 18.56
CA GLU A 88 -15.57 -15.67 17.20
C GLU A 88 -15.83 -14.57 16.16
N ASP A 89 -16.95 -13.86 16.29
CA ASP A 89 -17.27 -12.73 15.41
C ASP A 89 -16.25 -11.59 15.53
N LYS A 90 -15.67 -11.37 16.72
CA LYS A 90 -14.60 -10.38 16.91
C LYS A 90 -13.34 -10.72 16.11
N MET A 91 -13.04 -12.02 15.95
CA MET A 91 -11.90 -12.46 15.14
C MET A 91 -12.16 -12.23 13.64
N ASP A 92 -13.38 -12.50 13.19
CA ASP A 92 -13.76 -12.34 11.78
C ASP A 92 -14.05 -10.89 11.38
N TYR A 93 -14.51 -10.07 12.33
CA TYR A 93 -14.72 -8.63 12.16
C TYR A 93 -13.47 -7.93 11.60
N PHE A 94 -12.28 -8.33 12.04
CA PHE A 94 -11.02 -7.79 11.53
C PHE A 94 -10.62 -8.33 10.16
N LYS A 95 -10.99 -9.57 9.82
CA LYS A 95 -10.72 -10.15 8.49
C LYS A 95 -11.48 -9.40 7.39
N GLY A 96 -12.76 -9.10 7.62
CA GLY A 96 -13.58 -8.34 6.68
C GLY A 96 -13.06 -6.92 6.42
N LYS A 97 -12.32 -6.33 7.37
CA LYS A 97 -11.70 -5.01 7.20
C LYS A 97 -10.40 -5.04 6.40
N VAL A 98 -9.63 -6.13 6.48
CA VAL A 98 -8.49 -6.34 5.56
C VAL A 98 -9.00 -6.45 4.12
N SER A 99 -10.12 -7.16 3.90
CA SER A 99 -10.76 -7.23 2.57
C SER A 99 -11.12 -5.85 2.03
N ASN A 100 -11.77 -5.01 2.84
CA ASN A 100 -12.10 -3.63 2.46
C ASN A 100 -10.86 -2.78 2.14
N TYR A 101 -9.76 -2.98 2.88
CA TYR A 101 -8.50 -2.28 2.61
C TYR A 101 -7.87 -2.76 1.29
N VAL A 102 -7.90 -4.07 1.02
CA VAL A 102 -7.43 -4.64 -0.26
C VAL A 102 -8.31 -4.14 -1.41
N GLU A 103 -9.63 -4.13 -1.27
CA GLU A 103 -10.55 -3.56 -2.26
C GLU A 103 -10.29 -2.07 -2.48
N GLN A 104 -10.10 -1.29 -1.41
CA GLN A 104 -9.73 0.12 -1.54
C GLN A 104 -8.37 0.31 -2.19
N LEU A 105 -7.38 -0.55 -1.89
CA LEU A 105 -6.08 -0.52 -2.56
C LEU A 105 -6.22 -0.84 -4.03
N VAL A 106 -6.96 -1.88 -4.41
CA VAL A 106 -7.21 -2.25 -5.82
C VAL A 106 -7.93 -1.13 -6.57
N VAL A 107 -8.99 -0.57 -5.98
CA VAL A 107 -9.71 0.58 -6.56
C VAL A 107 -8.82 1.82 -6.65
N SER A 108 -7.93 2.04 -5.68
CA SER A 108 -7.02 3.18 -5.66
C SER A 108 -5.85 2.99 -6.64
N LEU A 109 -5.32 1.77 -6.78
CA LEU A 109 -4.32 1.38 -7.78
C LEU A 109 -4.88 1.57 -9.20
N GLY A 110 -6.13 1.16 -9.43
CA GLY A 110 -6.85 1.46 -10.68
C GLY A 110 -7.11 2.96 -10.92
N ARG A 111 -6.82 3.83 -9.95
CA ARG A 111 -6.87 5.30 -10.06
C ARG A 111 -5.49 5.95 -10.02
N VAL A 112 -4.41 5.17 -9.94
CA VAL A 112 -3.05 5.71 -9.98
C VAL A 112 -2.80 6.19 -11.39
N ARG A 113 -2.71 7.52 -11.52
CA ARG A 113 -2.18 8.17 -12.71
C ARG A 113 -0.71 8.45 -12.46
N ALA A 114 0.14 8.01 -13.39
CA ALA A 114 1.59 7.94 -13.18
C ALA A 114 2.26 9.31 -13.01
N GLU A 115 1.62 10.40 -13.44
CA GLU A 115 2.25 11.72 -13.48
C GLU A 115 1.43 12.80 -12.76
N ARG A 116 2.14 13.73 -12.12
CA ARG A 116 1.57 14.93 -11.50
C ARG A 116 2.05 16.15 -12.29
N ASP A 117 1.17 17.12 -12.49
CA ASP A 117 1.52 18.37 -13.16
C ASP A 117 2.40 19.26 -12.27
N ASP A 118 2.89 20.38 -12.80
CA ASP A 118 3.69 21.37 -12.06
C ASP A 118 2.93 21.96 -10.85
N SER A 119 1.61 21.78 -10.80
CA SER A 119 0.74 22.17 -9.68
C SER A 119 0.46 21.01 -8.71
N ASN A 120 1.19 19.90 -8.83
CA ASN A 120 1.06 18.69 -8.02
C ASN A 120 -0.34 18.05 -8.10
N LYS A 121 -1.10 18.28 -9.16
CA LYS A 121 -2.38 17.63 -9.43
C LYS A 121 -2.16 16.39 -10.31
N PRO A 122 -2.99 15.34 -10.20
CA PRO A 122 -2.90 14.21 -11.11
C PRO A 122 -3.13 14.69 -12.55
N LEU A 123 -2.27 14.29 -13.49
CA LEU A 123 -2.52 14.53 -14.91
C LEU A 123 -3.88 13.93 -15.31
N GLU A 124 -4.57 14.53 -16.27
CA GLU A 124 -5.83 13.96 -16.77
C GLU A 124 -5.65 12.68 -17.58
N LYS A 125 -4.45 12.51 -18.13
CA LYS A 125 -4.08 11.37 -18.96
C LYS A 125 -3.65 10.20 -18.08
N ASP A 126 -4.18 9.03 -18.38
CA ASP A 126 -3.69 7.80 -17.78
C ASP A 126 -2.22 7.59 -18.18
N ALA A 127 -1.50 6.82 -17.36
CA ALA A 127 -0.14 6.45 -17.71
C ALA A 127 -0.17 5.84 -19.13
N PRO A 128 0.70 6.28 -20.05
CA PRO A 128 0.73 5.68 -21.37
C PRO A 128 0.93 4.17 -21.19
N PRO A 129 0.13 3.31 -21.85
CA PRO A 129 0.33 1.89 -21.76
C PRO A 129 1.75 1.60 -22.26
N VAL A 130 2.65 1.23 -21.37
CA VAL A 130 3.99 0.76 -21.75
C VAL A 130 3.80 -0.67 -22.21
N LEU A 131 3.59 -0.85 -23.51
CA LEU A 131 3.39 -2.18 -24.07
C LEU A 131 4.71 -2.96 -24.01
N PRO A 132 4.66 -4.29 -23.80
CA PRO A 132 5.85 -5.13 -23.86
C PRO A 132 6.68 -4.89 -25.13
N GLY A 133 6.00 -4.75 -26.28
CA GLY A 133 6.63 -4.42 -27.56
C GLY A 133 7.40 -3.09 -27.58
N GLN A 134 6.98 -2.09 -26.81
CA GLN A 134 7.72 -0.83 -26.69
C GLN A 134 8.93 -0.97 -25.77
N LEU A 135 8.78 -1.74 -24.68
CA LEU A 135 9.86 -1.98 -23.72
C LEU A 135 11.02 -2.76 -24.33
N VAL A 136 10.73 -3.79 -25.15
CA VAL A 136 11.76 -4.64 -25.77
C VAL A 136 12.51 -3.95 -26.90
N VAL A 137 11.92 -2.92 -27.52
CA VAL A 137 12.57 -2.11 -28.57
C VAL A 137 13.43 -0.99 -27.97
N LEU A 138 13.17 -0.57 -26.73
CA LEU A 138 13.99 0.43 -26.05
C LEU A 138 15.43 -0.07 -25.89
N PRO A 139 16.45 0.68 -26.36
CA PRO A 139 17.83 0.31 -26.11
C PRO A 139 18.13 0.33 -24.61
N PRO A 140 18.88 -0.64 -24.07
CA PRO A 140 19.17 -0.71 -22.63
C PRO A 140 19.76 0.58 -22.05
N ARG A 141 20.61 1.26 -22.82
CA ARG A 141 21.17 2.56 -22.41
C ARG A 141 20.09 3.63 -22.19
N ILE A 142 19.08 3.67 -23.07
CA ILE A 142 17.98 4.64 -22.99
C ILE A 142 17.02 4.25 -21.86
N PHE A 143 16.75 2.95 -21.69
CA PHE A 143 15.97 2.46 -20.56
C PHE A 143 16.59 2.88 -19.21
N ILE A 144 17.92 2.76 -19.07
CA ILE A 144 18.60 3.19 -17.85
C ILE A 144 18.54 4.71 -17.68
N SER A 145 18.92 5.49 -18.70
CA SER A 145 19.03 6.96 -18.56
C SER A 145 17.70 7.68 -18.45
N ASP A 146 16.67 7.21 -19.16
CA ASP A 146 15.42 7.95 -19.34
C ASP A 146 14.28 7.35 -18.49
N VAL A 147 14.41 6.10 -18.05
CA VAL A 147 13.41 5.44 -17.21
C VAL A 147 13.92 5.22 -15.79
N LEU A 148 15.03 4.50 -15.60
CA LEU A 148 15.49 4.12 -14.27
C LEU A 148 16.15 5.26 -13.49
N ASP A 149 17.10 5.97 -14.09
CA ASP A 149 17.89 7.00 -13.40
C ASP A 149 17.03 8.17 -12.87
N PRO A 150 16.03 8.71 -13.61
CA PRO A 150 15.18 9.79 -13.10
C PRO A 150 14.35 9.40 -11.87
N CYS A 151 14.04 8.12 -11.70
CA CYS A 151 13.26 7.63 -10.56
C CYS A 151 14.09 6.83 -9.54
N ARG A 152 15.41 6.71 -9.74
CA ARG A 152 16.32 5.89 -8.93
C ARG A 152 16.27 6.23 -7.44
N GLU A 153 16.31 7.52 -7.08
CA GLU A 153 16.18 7.95 -5.68
C GLU A 153 14.84 7.53 -5.04
N GLY A 154 13.77 7.45 -5.84
CA GLY A 154 12.47 6.98 -5.40
C GLY A 154 12.45 5.46 -5.23
N ILE A 155 12.93 4.74 -6.24
CA ILE A 155 12.97 3.27 -6.27
C ILE A 155 13.84 2.72 -5.14
N SER A 156 15.01 3.35 -4.86
CA SER A 156 15.92 2.92 -3.80
C SER A 156 15.35 3.01 -2.38
N ARG A 157 14.17 3.63 -2.18
CA ARG A 157 13.47 3.62 -0.89
C ARG A 157 12.73 2.31 -0.63
N MET A 158 12.43 1.57 -1.69
CA MET A 158 11.61 0.36 -1.64
C MET A 158 12.36 -0.87 -2.14
N TRP A 159 13.27 -0.71 -3.10
CA TRP A 159 14.00 -1.81 -3.73
C TRP A 159 15.48 -1.75 -3.36
N SER A 160 16.11 -2.92 -3.21
CA SER A 160 17.55 -3.00 -3.02
C SER A 160 18.27 -2.67 -4.34
N VAL A 161 19.56 -2.33 -4.24
CA VAL A 161 20.42 -2.10 -5.42
C VAL A 161 20.49 -3.37 -6.26
N GLU A 162 20.58 -4.55 -5.63
CA GLU A 162 20.57 -5.85 -6.30
C GLU A 162 19.32 -6.05 -7.15
N THR A 163 18.13 -5.74 -6.63
CA THR A 163 16.87 -5.83 -7.39
C THR A 163 16.84 -4.87 -8.58
N ILE A 164 17.43 -3.67 -8.44
CA ILE A 164 17.50 -2.71 -9.54
C ILE A 164 18.44 -3.22 -10.64
N ASP A 165 19.57 -3.81 -10.25
CA ASP A 165 20.54 -4.39 -11.17
C ASP A 165 19.98 -5.63 -11.90
N GLU A 166 19.20 -6.46 -11.19
CA GLU A 166 18.46 -7.59 -11.77
C GLU A 166 17.47 -7.12 -12.85
N VAL A 167 16.69 -6.06 -12.59
CA VAL A 167 15.76 -5.50 -13.58
C VAL A 167 16.49 -4.96 -14.81
N GLU A 168 17.65 -4.33 -14.64
CA GLU A 168 18.50 -3.90 -15.75
C GLU A 168 19.04 -5.08 -16.56
N ALA A 169 19.46 -6.15 -15.89
CA ALA A 169 19.94 -7.38 -16.52
C ALA A 169 18.83 -8.09 -17.30
N ASP A 170 17.63 -8.17 -16.73
CA ASP A 170 16.44 -8.75 -17.37
C ASP A 170 16.03 -7.96 -18.61
N HIS A 171 16.02 -6.62 -18.52
CA HIS A 171 15.74 -5.77 -19.70
C HIS A 171 16.75 -6.02 -20.82
N ARG A 172 18.05 -6.11 -20.50
CA ARG A 172 19.10 -6.43 -21.48
C ARG A 172 18.88 -7.80 -22.12
N ALA A 173 18.58 -8.82 -21.32
CA ALA A 173 18.33 -10.16 -21.81
C ALA A 173 17.10 -10.20 -22.73
N LEU A 174 16.01 -9.53 -22.33
CA LEU A 174 14.77 -9.44 -23.09
C LEU A 174 14.95 -8.69 -24.41
N ASN A 175 15.65 -7.55 -24.40
CA ASN A 175 15.99 -6.81 -25.62
C ASN A 175 16.84 -7.64 -26.58
N ALA A 176 17.84 -8.38 -26.08
CA ALA A 176 18.68 -9.25 -26.90
C ALA A 176 17.88 -10.42 -27.51
N ALA A 177 17.02 -11.06 -26.72
CA ALA A 177 16.15 -12.13 -27.19
C ALA A 177 15.20 -11.64 -28.30
N TYR A 178 14.57 -10.48 -28.12
CA TYR A 178 13.66 -9.89 -29.09
C TYR A 178 14.34 -9.44 -30.40
N ASN A 179 15.52 -8.82 -30.32
CA ASN A 179 16.18 -8.24 -31.50
C ASN A 179 17.01 -9.24 -32.32
N GLY A 180 17.30 -10.43 -31.81
CA GLY A 180 18.06 -11.42 -32.56
C GLY A 180 18.25 -12.80 -31.94
N GLY A 181 17.65 -13.08 -30.77
CA GLY A 181 17.85 -14.32 -30.03
C GLY A 181 16.74 -15.36 -30.19
N ASP A 182 15.48 -14.94 -30.33
CA ASP A 182 14.33 -15.85 -30.38
C ASP A 182 13.18 -15.30 -31.26
N PRO A 183 13.01 -15.85 -32.48
CA PRO A 183 11.91 -15.48 -33.37
C PRO A 183 10.51 -15.76 -32.80
N SER A 184 10.37 -16.80 -31.97
CA SER A 184 9.08 -17.20 -31.40
C SER A 184 8.66 -16.22 -30.31
N LEU A 185 9.61 -15.77 -29.49
CA LEU A 185 9.39 -14.70 -28.51
C LEU A 185 9.01 -13.40 -29.20
N LYS A 186 9.67 -13.06 -30.31
CA LYS A 186 9.35 -11.87 -31.10
C LYS A 186 7.93 -11.91 -31.64
N GLU A 187 7.54 -13.01 -32.28
CA GLU A 187 6.18 -13.18 -32.82
C GLU A 187 5.11 -13.14 -31.73
N LEU A 188 5.40 -13.72 -30.56
CA LEU A 188 4.52 -13.65 -29.39
C LEU A 188 4.35 -12.20 -28.93
N ILE A 189 5.45 -11.47 -28.72
CA ILE A 189 5.39 -10.08 -28.24
C ILE A 189 4.72 -9.16 -29.27
N ASP A 190 4.99 -9.35 -30.57
CA ASP A 190 4.40 -8.54 -31.64
C ASP A 190 2.89 -8.80 -31.83
N LYS A 191 2.38 -9.96 -31.37
CA LYS A 191 0.96 -10.30 -31.40
C LYS A 191 0.14 -9.47 -30.41
N HIS A 192 0.74 -8.98 -29.34
CA HIS A 192 0.04 -8.21 -28.30
C HIS A 192 0.22 -6.70 -28.56
N ASP A 193 -0.88 -6.03 -28.88
CA ASP A 193 -0.91 -4.59 -29.17
C ASP A 193 -1.74 -3.81 -28.13
N ALA A 194 -1.95 -2.51 -28.39
CA ALA A 194 -2.71 -1.62 -27.51
C ALA A 194 -4.19 -2.03 -27.31
N THR A 195 -4.69 -2.98 -28.09
CA THR A 195 -6.05 -3.52 -27.99
C THR A 195 -6.11 -4.84 -27.24
N THR A 196 -4.96 -5.46 -26.96
CA THR A 196 -4.89 -6.72 -26.23
C THR A 196 -4.97 -6.46 -24.73
N THR A 197 -6.01 -6.98 -24.09
CA THR A 197 -6.18 -6.83 -22.64
C THR A 197 -5.21 -7.75 -21.88
N PHE A 198 -4.92 -7.42 -20.61
CA PHE A 198 -4.02 -8.24 -19.78
C PHE A 198 -4.47 -9.70 -19.64
N ASP A 199 -5.79 -9.97 -19.71
CA ASP A 199 -6.36 -11.32 -19.63
C ASP A 199 -6.27 -12.10 -20.97
N GLU A 200 -5.94 -11.42 -22.07
CA GLU A 200 -5.78 -11.99 -23.41
C GLU A 200 -4.30 -12.18 -23.79
N ALA A 201 -3.39 -11.77 -22.91
CA ALA A 201 -1.94 -11.86 -23.05
C ALA A 201 -1.38 -13.22 -22.58
#